data_AF-S9S2T8-F1
#
_entry.id   AF-S9S2T8-F1
#
_cell.length_a   1.000
_cell.length_b   1.000
_cell.length_c   1.000
_cell.angle_alpha   90.00
_cell.angle_beta   90.00
_cell.angle_gamma   90.00
#
_symmetry.space_group_name_H-M   'P 1'
#
loop_
_entity.id
_entity.type
_entity.pdbx_description
1 polymer ?
#
loop_
_entity_poly.entity_id
_entity_poly.type
_entity_poly.pdbx_seq_one_letter_code
_entity_poly.pdbx_strand_id
1 'polypeptide(L)'
;MSIHRPQSRALFDGAILSRAAGDALVKLDPRQLIRNPVMFATALVALLSTILTVRDLGQPHVAVMAQISAWLWFTVLFANFAEAIAEGRGKAQAASLRGTRTGTIAHQIASVDATTFRDVPAERLRVGDLVLCQSGDTIPGDGDVVAGIATIDESAITGESAPVIRESGGDRSAVTGGTRVVSDRIVVRITADPGQSFLDRMIAMVEGAKRQKTPNEIALTILLVGMSLIFLIVVATLPAFASWSGTTIPTVFLIALFVTLIPTTIGGLLSAIGIAGMDRLVTFNVIAKSGRSVEAAGDIDVLLLDKTGTITLGARQAAEFLPLSTVNERDLAEAAFLASLADETPEGKSIVALAQSRFALLEPPMAKMSFIPFSAHTRMSGVDIDGIEIRKGATDSIAAYVADKAGRVPGGLPRDLVQSVEKVAKAGGTPLVVARGDRLLGVIHL
;
A
#
# COMPACT_ATOMS: atom_id res chain seq x y z
N MET A 1 -7.44 -17.20 -6.49
CA MET A 1 -6.74 -15.91 -6.65
C MET A 1 -6.96 -15.39 -8.06
N SER A 2 -8.04 -14.64 -8.30
CA SER A 2 -8.15 -13.84 -9.53
C SER A 2 -7.29 -12.59 -9.33
N ILE A 3 -6.04 -12.63 -9.79
CA ILE A 3 -5.21 -11.44 -9.91
C ILE A 3 -5.97 -10.51 -10.86
N HIS A 4 -6.68 -9.52 -10.32
CA HIS A 4 -7.19 -8.41 -11.12
C HIS A 4 -5.95 -7.74 -11.71
N ARG A 5 -5.58 -8.11 -12.94
CA ARG A 5 -4.57 -7.40 -13.70
C ARG A 5 -5.11 -5.98 -13.86
N PRO A 6 -4.49 -4.95 -13.28
CA PRO A 6 -4.90 -3.59 -13.56
C PRO A 6 -4.83 -3.41 -15.08
N GLN A 7 -5.94 -2.96 -15.69
CA GLN A 7 -5.97 -2.67 -17.11
C GLN A 7 -4.79 -1.77 -17.43
N SER A 8 -3.84 -2.27 -18.22
CA SER A 8 -2.70 -1.49 -18.67
C SER A 8 -3.25 -0.35 -19.53
N ARG A 9 -3.39 0.84 -18.95
CA ARG A 9 -3.71 2.04 -19.73
C ARG A 9 -2.60 2.20 -20.76
N ALA A 10 -2.99 2.34 -22.02
CA ALA A 10 -2.06 2.44 -23.13
C ALA A 10 -1.11 3.63 -22.90
N LEU A 11 0.16 3.45 -23.30
CA LEU A 11 1.20 4.49 -23.20
C LEU A 11 0.80 5.83 -23.85
N PHE A 12 -0.18 5.79 -24.77
CA PHE A 12 -0.67 6.87 -25.61
C PHE A 12 -2.16 7.18 -25.37
N ASP A 13 -2.57 7.33 -24.12
CA ASP A 13 -3.89 7.89 -23.84
C ASP A 13 -3.95 9.35 -24.36
N GLY A 14 -4.82 9.60 -25.34
CA GLY A 14 -4.97 10.91 -25.98
C GLY A 14 -5.35 12.03 -25.01
N ALA A 15 -6.07 11.72 -23.93
CA ALA A 15 -6.41 12.70 -22.90
C ALA A 15 -5.17 13.13 -22.08
N ILE A 16 -4.26 12.19 -21.79
CA ILE A 16 -3.01 12.48 -21.08
C ILE A 16 -2.08 13.29 -21.99
N LEU A 17 -1.96 12.90 -23.27
CA LEU A 17 -1.09 13.58 -24.23
C LEU A 17 -1.53 15.03 -24.49
N SER A 18 -2.82 15.26 -24.68
CA SER A 18 -3.36 16.61 -24.92
C SER A 18 -3.17 17.53 -23.72
N ARG A 19 -3.42 17.04 -22.50
CA ARG A 19 -3.15 17.80 -21.28
C ARG A 19 -1.65 18.06 -21.10
N ALA A 20 -0.80 17.05 -21.33
CA ALA A 20 0.65 17.19 -21.21
C ALA A 20 1.22 18.24 -22.19
N ALA A 21 0.65 18.37 -23.40
CA ALA A 21 1.04 19.40 -24.35
C ALA A 21 0.74 20.82 -23.82
N GLY A 22 -0.41 21.02 -23.16
CA GLY A 22 -0.75 22.27 -22.50
C GLY A 22 0.17 22.57 -21.31
N ASP A 23 0.40 21.57 -20.46
CA ASP A 23 1.29 21.69 -19.30
C ASP A 23 2.75 21.97 -19.72
N ALA A 24 3.21 21.43 -20.84
CA ALA A 24 4.55 21.69 -21.38
C ALA A 24 4.78 23.17 -21.71
N LEU A 25 3.74 23.86 -22.20
CA LEU A 25 3.75 25.30 -22.45
C LEU A 25 3.73 26.10 -21.15
N VAL A 26 2.93 25.69 -20.17
CA VAL A 26 2.91 26.34 -18.84
C VAL A 26 4.27 26.24 -18.15
N LYS A 27 4.95 25.09 -18.30
CA LYS A 27 6.30 24.86 -17.76
C LYS A 27 7.40 25.67 -18.45
N LEU A 28 7.11 26.43 -19.52
CA LEU A 28 8.04 27.42 -20.08
C LEU A 28 8.24 28.65 -19.19
N ASP A 29 7.45 28.82 -18.12
CA ASP A 29 7.67 29.89 -17.14
C ASP A 29 9.12 29.83 -16.61
N PRO A 30 9.91 30.91 -16.74
CA PRO A 30 11.28 30.98 -16.23
C PRO A 30 11.43 30.57 -14.76
N ARG A 31 10.39 30.82 -13.95
CA ARG A 31 10.36 30.46 -12.52
C ARG A 31 10.35 28.94 -12.30
N GLN A 32 9.83 28.18 -13.26
CA GLN A 32 9.82 26.73 -13.22
C GLN A 32 11.10 26.17 -13.84
N LEU A 33 11.51 26.69 -15.00
CA LEU A 33 12.71 26.25 -15.71
C LEU A 33 13.99 26.39 -14.88
N ILE A 34 14.11 27.40 -14.02
CA ILE A 34 15.30 27.61 -13.18
C ILE A 34 15.63 26.42 -12.26
N ARG A 35 14.64 25.55 -11.97
CA ARG A 35 14.84 24.31 -11.19
C ARG A 35 15.64 23.25 -11.95
N ASN A 36 15.72 23.40 -13.27
CA ASN A 36 16.53 22.59 -14.18
C ASN A 36 17.52 23.51 -14.93
N PRO A 37 18.74 23.71 -14.39
CA PRO A 37 19.70 24.66 -14.94
C PRO A 37 20.08 24.40 -16.40
N VAL A 38 20.12 23.13 -16.82
CA VAL A 38 20.47 22.72 -18.19
C VAL A 38 19.39 23.18 -19.18
N MET A 39 18.11 22.92 -18.84
CA MET A 39 17.00 23.33 -19.68
C MET A 39 16.79 24.84 -19.64
N PHE A 40 17.03 25.48 -18.49
CA PHE A 40 17.03 26.94 -18.37
C PHE A 40 18.07 27.59 -19.28
N ALA A 41 19.32 27.10 -19.26
CA ALA A 41 20.36 27.57 -20.17
C ALA A 41 19.97 27.38 -21.64
N THR A 42 19.40 26.22 -21.98
CA THR A 42 18.90 25.93 -23.34
C THR A 42 17.79 26.91 -23.76
N ALA A 43 16.87 27.25 -22.85
CA ALA A 43 15.81 28.22 -23.11
C ALA A 43 16.34 29.66 -23.28
N LEU A 44 17.35 30.06 -22.50
CA LEU A 44 18.02 31.35 -22.68
C LEU A 44 18.73 31.44 -24.05
N VAL A 45 19.38 30.35 -24.46
CA VAL A 45 20.03 30.26 -25.77
C VAL A 45 19.00 30.25 -26.90
N ALA A 46 17.85 29.57 -26.73
CA ALA A 46 16.73 29.60 -27.67
C ALA A 46 16.18 31.03 -27.83
N LEU A 47 16.01 31.75 -26.72
CA LEU A 47 15.56 33.14 -26.71
C LEU A 47 16.56 34.05 -27.41
N LEU A 48 17.86 33.94 -27.10
CA LEU A 48 18.91 34.71 -27.76
C LEU A 48 18.94 34.42 -29.26
N SER A 49 18.86 33.15 -29.67
CA SER A 49 18.83 32.75 -31.07
C SER A 49 17.63 33.33 -31.80
N THR A 50 16.46 33.37 -31.14
CA THR A 50 15.23 33.98 -31.68
C THR A 50 15.40 35.49 -31.86
N ILE A 51 15.97 36.18 -30.87
CA ILE A 51 16.24 37.62 -30.95
C ILE A 51 17.20 37.94 -32.10
N LEU A 52 18.28 37.17 -32.25
CA LEU A 52 19.23 37.35 -33.35
C LEU A 52 18.60 37.06 -34.71
N THR A 53 17.74 36.03 -34.82
CA THR A 53 17.00 35.72 -36.05
C THR A 53 16.10 36.88 -36.47
N VAL A 54 15.40 37.51 -35.52
CA VAL A 54 14.56 38.68 -35.79
C VAL A 54 15.40 39.91 -36.16
N ARG A 55 16.52 40.14 -35.46
CA ARG A 55 17.42 41.27 -35.76
C ARG A 55 18.03 41.18 -37.15
N ASP A 56 18.41 39.98 -37.57
CA ASP A 56 19.15 39.74 -38.80
C ASP A 56 18.22 39.43 -39.99
N LEU A 57 16.91 39.68 -39.88
CA LEU A 57 15.92 39.50 -40.95
C LEU A 57 16.43 40.09 -42.29
N GLY A 58 16.44 39.27 -43.34
CA GLY A 58 16.96 39.64 -44.67
C GLY A 58 18.43 39.27 -44.94
N GLN A 59 19.17 38.79 -43.93
CA GLN A 59 20.54 38.26 -44.12
C GLN A 59 20.52 36.85 -44.75
N PRO A 60 21.61 36.42 -45.43
CA PRO A 60 21.68 35.12 -46.11
C PRO A 60 21.47 33.90 -45.19
N HIS A 61 21.79 34.03 -43.90
CA HIS A 61 21.78 32.93 -42.94
C HIS A 61 20.51 32.85 -42.08
N VAL A 62 19.52 33.73 -42.28
CA VAL A 62 18.30 33.80 -41.46
C VAL A 62 17.54 32.48 -41.44
N ALA A 63 17.44 31.78 -42.57
CA ALA A 63 16.75 30.50 -42.64
C ALA A 63 17.38 29.45 -41.68
N VAL A 64 18.70 29.42 -41.62
CA VAL A 64 19.46 28.54 -40.71
C VAL A 64 19.25 28.96 -39.25
N MET A 65 19.28 30.26 -38.96
CA MET A 65 19.03 30.80 -37.62
C MET A 65 17.63 30.49 -37.11
N ALA A 66 16.62 30.63 -37.98
CA ALA A 66 15.23 30.29 -37.69
C ALA A 66 15.06 28.79 -37.44
N GLN A 67 15.70 27.94 -38.25
CA GLN A 67 15.67 26.49 -38.06
C GLN A 67 16.32 26.08 -36.74
N ILE A 68 17.47 26.66 -36.38
CA ILE A 68 18.13 26.43 -35.09
C ILE A 68 17.20 26.85 -33.96
N SER A 69 16.67 28.08 -33.98
CA SER A 69 15.75 28.59 -32.97
C SER A 69 14.54 27.66 -32.77
N ALA A 70 13.95 27.16 -33.86
CA ALA A 70 12.83 26.23 -33.81
C ALA A 70 13.20 24.91 -33.11
N TRP A 71 14.36 24.32 -33.43
CA TRP A 71 14.84 23.11 -32.77
C TRP A 71 15.20 23.31 -31.30
N LEU A 72 15.68 24.50 -30.93
CA LEU A 72 15.95 24.84 -29.53
C LEU A 72 14.65 24.89 -28.73
N TRP A 73 13.63 25.58 -29.24
CA TRP A 73 12.31 25.61 -28.61
C TRP A 73 11.67 24.21 -28.57
N PHE A 74 11.80 23.44 -29.64
CA PHE A 74 11.34 22.05 -29.65
C PHE A 74 12.00 21.22 -28.55
N THR A 75 13.32 21.35 -28.37
CA THR A 75 14.06 20.62 -27.31
C THR A 75 13.55 20.98 -25.92
N VAL A 76 13.32 22.28 -25.65
CA VAL A 76 12.78 22.73 -24.35
C VAL A 76 11.36 22.19 -24.13
N LEU A 77 10.50 22.31 -25.14
CA LEU A 77 9.12 21.82 -25.09
C LEU A 77 9.06 20.30 -24.92
N PHE A 78 9.94 19.56 -25.60
CA PHE A 78 10.01 18.12 -25.51
C PHE A 78 10.37 17.64 -24.10
N ALA A 79 11.34 18.29 -23.46
CA ALA A 79 11.69 18.00 -22.07
C ALA A 79 10.52 18.27 -21.11
N ASN A 80 9.90 19.45 -21.23
CA ASN A 80 8.73 19.82 -20.42
C ASN A 80 7.56 18.85 -20.64
N PHE A 81 7.36 18.40 -21.87
CA PHE A 81 6.33 17.44 -22.26
C PHE A 81 6.59 16.06 -21.66
N ALA A 82 7.83 15.56 -21.71
CA ALA A 82 8.19 14.29 -21.08
C ALA A 82 7.93 14.30 -19.57
N GLU A 83 8.25 15.41 -18.89
CA GLU A 83 7.95 15.60 -17.47
C GLU A 83 6.43 15.66 -17.21
N ALA A 84 5.69 16.39 -18.03
CA ALA A 84 4.23 16.49 -17.91
C ALA A 84 3.50 15.16 -18.14
N ILE A 85 3.98 14.32 -19.08
CA ILE A 85 3.47 12.95 -19.26
C ILE A 85 3.67 12.14 -17.98
N ALA A 86 4.87 12.19 -17.40
CA ALA A 86 5.19 11.43 -16.20
C ALA A 86 4.31 11.85 -15.01
N GLU A 87 4.11 13.16 -14.80
CA GLU A 87 3.21 13.68 -13.76
C GLU A 87 1.74 13.36 -14.02
N GLY A 88 1.31 13.43 -15.28
CA GLY A 88 -0.09 13.20 -15.67
C GLY A 88 -0.57 11.80 -15.33
N ARG A 89 0.32 10.79 -15.43
CA ARG A 89 0.03 9.41 -15.04
C ARG A 89 -0.20 9.27 -13.53
N GLY A 90 0.71 9.80 -12.71
CA GLY A 90 0.56 9.81 -11.26
C GLY A 90 -0.74 10.49 -10.82
N LYS A 91 -1.02 11.70 -11.35
CA LYS A 91 -2.27 12.42 -11.06
C LYS A 91 -3.53 11.62 -11.41
N ALA A 92 -3.53 10.89 -12.52
CA ALA A 92 -4.66 10.07 -12.93
C ALA A 92 -4.91 8.89 -11.97
N GLN A 93 -3.85 8.29 -11.42
CA GLN A 93 -3.96 7.22 -10.43
C GLN A 93 -4.40 7.75 -9.06
N ALA A 94 -3.89 8.91 -8.64
CA ALA A 94 -4.37 9.59 -7.44
C ALA A 94 -5.85 9.97 -7.54
N ALA A 95 -6.32 10.39 -8.71
CA ALA A 95 -7.74 10.68 -8.96
C ALA A 95 -8.61 9.42 -8.83
N SER A 96 -8.12 8.25 -9.26
CA SER A 96 -8.82 6.97 -9.06
C SER A 96 -8.92 6.62 -7.58
N LEU A 97 -7.85 6.79 -6.80
CA LEU A 97 -7.84 6.55 -5.35
C LEU A 97 -8.81 7.48 -4.62
N ARG A 98 -8.91 8.74 -5.05
CA ARG A 98 -9.93 9.68 -4.54
C ARG A 98 -11.35 9.26 -4.89
N GLY A 99 -11.56 8.69 -6.07
CA GLY A 99 -12.87 8.20 -6.50
C GLY A 99 -13.42 7.08 -5.61
N THR A 100 -12.55 6.32 -4.95
CA THR A 100 -12.93 5.30 -3.97
C THR A 100 -13.39 5.88 -2.63
N ARG A 101 -13.20 7.20 -2.40
CA ARG A 101 -13.68 7.87 -1.20
C ARG A 101 -15.20 7.99 -1.25
N THR A 102 -15.90 7.00 -0.72
CA THR A 102 -17.32 7.10 -0.42
C THR A 102 -17.52 8.04 0.76
N GLY A 103 -18.51 8.93 0.68
CA GLY A 103 -18.91 9.78 1.80
C GLY A 103 -19.54 8.92 2.89
N THR A 104 -18.72 8.41 3.80
CA THR A 104 -19.15 7.55 4.90
C THR A 104 -19.76 8.41 6.02
N ILE A 105 -20.89 7.96 6.55
CA ILE A 105 -21.48 8.53 7.77
C ILE A 105 -20.82 7.83 8.96
N ALA A 106 -20.38 8.60 9.95
CA ALA A 106 -19.77 8.13 11.16
C ALA A 106 -20.76 8.23 12.33
N HIS A 107 -20.82 7.18 13.14
CA HIS A 107 -21.61 7.13 14.38
C HIS A 107 -20.78 7.68 15.55
N GLN A 108 -20.72 9.01 15.69
CA GLN A 108 -19.93 9.66 16.73
C GLN A 108 -20.58 9.47 18.10
N ILE A 109 -19.79 9.10 19.10
CA ILE A 109 -20.23 8.90 20.49
C ILE A 109 -19.53 9.87 21.44
N ALA A 110 -20.20 10.24 22.53
CA ALA A 110 -19.65 11.19 23.51
C ALA A 110 -18.63 10.53 24.47
N SER A 111 -18.79 9.24 24.74
CA SER A 111 -17.90 8.46 25.60
C SER A 111 -17.92 6.99 25.18
N VAL A 112 -16.94 6.21 25.65
CA VAL A 112 -16.81 4.77 25.33
C VAL A 112 -18.04 3.96 25.76
N ASP A 113 -18.69 4.36 26.85
CA ASP A 113 -19.87 3.67 27.40
C ASP A 113 -21.21 4.24 26.87
N ALA A 114 -21.16 5.22 25.97
CA ALA A 114 -22.38 5.84 25.45
C ALA A 114 -23.16 4.86 24.57
N THR A 115 -24.45 4.70 24.85
CA THR A 115 -25.37 3.85 24.08
C THR A 115 -26.02 4.58 22.90
N THR A 116 -25.91 5.91 22.86
CA THR A 116 -26.45 6.76 21.80
C THR A 116 -25.31 7.35 20.98
N PHE A 117 -25.45 7.32 19.66
CA PHE A 117 -24.53 7.95 18.72
C PHE A 117 -25.23 9.07 17.94
N ARG A 118 -24.41 9.96 17.38
CA ARG A 118 -24.82 11.00 16.45
C ARG A 118 -24.18 10.75 15.09
N ASP A 119 -25.01 10.73 14.06
CA ASP A 119 -24.54 10.62 12.68
C ASP A 119 -23.89 11.93 12.24
N VAL A 120 -22.60 11.84 11.90
CA VAL A 120 -21.81 12.95 11.36
C VAL A 120 -21.08 12.51 10.10
N PRO A 121 -20.96 13.37 9.08
CA PRO A 121 -20.11 13.07 7.93
C PRO A 121 -18.66 12.84 8.38
N ALA A 122 -17.99 11.82 7.85
CA ALA A 122 -16.60 11.49 8.19
C ALA A 122 -15.63 12.69 8.05
N GLU A 123 -15.89 13.62 7.13
CA GLU A 123 -15.10 14.84 6.90
C GLU A 123 -15.14 15.84 8.07
N ARG A 124 -16.14 15.72 8.95
CA ARG A 124 -16.25 16.54 10.16
C ARG A 124 -15.55 15.95 11.37
N LEU A 125 -15.13 14.69 11.30
CA LEU A 125 -14.35 14.07 12.37
C LEU A 125 -13.02 14.81 12.53
N ARG A 126 -12.54 14.87 13.77
CA ARG A 126 -11.27 15.44 14.17
C ARG A 126 -10.53 14.46 15.06
N VAL A 127 -9.23 14.67 15.19
CA VAL A 127 -8.40 13.87 16.11
C VAL A 127 -8.99 13.91 17.52
N GLY A 128 -9.14 12.73 18.13
CA GLY A 128 -9.71 12.55 19.45
C GLY A 128 -11.20 12.22 19.48
N ASP A 129 -11.93 12.38 18.37
CA ASP A 129 -13.32 11.95 18.28
C ASP A 129 -13.46 10.44 18.45
N LEU A 130 -14.53 10.02 19.11
CA LEU A 130 -14.87 8.62 19.30
C LEU A 130 -16.00 8.22 18.35
N VAL A 131 -15.81 7.10 17.66
CA VAL A 131 -16.77 6.57 16.70
C VAL A 131 -17.07 5.11 17.01
N LEU A 132 -18.35 4.76 17.06
CA LEU A 132 -18.81 3.39 17.15
C LEU A 132 -18.86 2.78 15.74
N CYS A 133 -18.22 1.62 15.55
CA CYS A 133 -18.33 0.84 14.31
C CYS A 133 -18.86 -0.56 14.65
N GLN A 134 -19.89 -0.99 13.94
CA GLN A 134 -20.53 -2.30 14.09
C GLN A 134 -20.27 -3.18 12.85
N SER A 135 -20.48 -4.49 12.97
CA SER A 135 -20.42 -5.42 11.83
C SER A 135 -21.23 -4.89 10.64
N GLY A 136 -20.56 -4.77 9.49
CA GLY A 136 -21.10 -4.20 8.25
C GLY A 136 -20.66 -2.75 7.99
N ASP A 137 -20.27 -2.00 9.02
CA ASP A 137 -19.88 -0.59 8.88
C ASP A 137 -18.52 -0.44 8.21
N THR A 138 -18.35 0.70 7.53
CA THR A 138 -17.06 1.15 7.02
C THR A 138 -16.41 2.08 8.03
N ILE A 139 -15.15 1.85 8.37
CA ILE A 139 -14.41 2.71 9.31
C ILE A 139 -14.26 4.09 8.67
N PRO A 140 -14.77 5.17 9.30
CA PRO A 140 -14.87 6.47 8.63
C PRO A 140 -13.56 7.26 8.58
N GLY A 141 -12.56 6.91 9.39
CA GLY A 141 -11.25 7.56 9.40
C GLY A 141 -10.21 6.71 10.13
N ASP A 142 -8.93 7.04 9.95
CA ASP A 142 -7.84 6.37 10.66
C ASP A 142 -7.94 6.61 12.17
N GLY A 143 -7.68 5.56 12.95
CA GLY A 143 -7.81 5.63 14.39
C GLY A 143 -7.24 4.43 15.12
N ASP A 144 -7.38 4.43 16.44
CA ASP A 144 -7.05 3.30 17.30
C ASP A 144 -8.30 2.79 17.99
N VAL A 145 -8.46 1.46 18.07
CA VAL A 145 -9.51 0.82 18.86
C VAL A 145 -9.23 1.08 20.33
N VAL A 146 -10.15 1.76 21.00
CA VAL A 146 -10.06 2.08 22.44
C VAL A 146 -10.98 1.22 23.29
N ALA A 147 -11.98 0.57 22.68
CA ALA A 147 -12.78 -0.45 23.34
C ALA A 147 -13.31 -1.48 22.34
N GLY A 148 -13.41 -2.72 22.80
CA GLY A 148 -13.90 -3.84 22.01
C GLY A 148 -12.80 -4.55 21.22
N ILE A 149 -13.22 -5.60 20.53
CA ILE A 149 -12.42 -6.44 19.64
C ILE A 149 -13.29 -6.82 18.45
N ALA A 150 -12.75 -6.74 17.23
CA ALA A 150 -13.46 -7.06 16.01
C ALA A 150 -12.51 -7.59 14.93
N THR A 151 -13.06 -8.31 13.95
CA THR A 151 -12.36 -8.62 12.70
C THR A 151 -12.65 -7.54 11.66
N ILE A 152 -11.62 -7.13 10.90
CA ILE A 152 -11.68 -6.05 9.92
C ILE A 152 -11.18 -6.56 8.57
N ASP A 153 -11.97 -6.32 7.51
CA ASP A 153 -11.61 -6.55 6.13
C ASP A 153 -10.84 -5.34 5.59
N GLU A 154 -9.53 -5.50 5.46
CA GLU A 154 -8.61 -4.48 4.93
C GLU A 154 -8.33 -4.66 3.42
N SER A 155 -9.08 -5.52 2.73
CA SER A 155 -8.84 -5.88 1.31
C SER A 155 -8.85 -4.68 0.36
N ALA A 156 -9.62 -3.63 0.69
CA ALA A 156 -9.65 -2.39 -0.09
C ALA A 156 -8.30 -1.65 -0.13
N ILE A 157 -7.42 -1.90 0.85
CA ILE A 157 -6.15 -1.19 1.01
C ILE A 157 -4.96 -2.15 0.83
N THR A 158 -4.99 -3.30 1.49
CA THR A 158 -3.91 -4.28 1.44
C THR A 158 -3.99 -5.20 0.22
N GLY A 159 -5.19 -5.35 -0.36
CA GLY A 159 -5.46 -6.32 -1.43
C GLY A 159 -5.56 -7.77 -0.95
N GLU A 160 -5.40 -8.02 0.36
CA GLU A 160 -5.51 -9.35 0.95
C GLU A 160 -6.96 -9.62 1.38
N SER A 161 -7.50 -10.80 1.05
CA SER A 161 -8.90 -11.13 1.30
C SER A 161 -9.19 -11.68 2.71
N ALA A 162 -8.17 -11.88 3.54
CA ALA A 162 -8.33 -12.43 4.89
C ALA A 162 -8.58 -11.30 5.90
N PRO A 163 -9.66 -11.34 6.70
CA PRO A 163 -9.89 -10.35 7.76
C PRO A 163 -8.84 -10.43 8.88
N VAL A 164 -8.49 -9.29 9.46
CA VAL A 164 -7.53 -9.17 10.55
C VAL A 164 -8.20 -8.77 11.86
N ILE A 165 -7.74 -9.32 12.99
CA ILE A 165 -8.27 -8.99 14.32
C ILE A 165 -7.66 -7.67 14.82
N ARG A 166 -8.53 -6.76 15.28
CA ARG A 166 -8.16 -5.48 15.90
C ARG A 166 -8.80 -5.38 17.28
N GLU A 167 -8.01 -5.00 18.29
CA GLU A 167 -8.43 -5.00 19.69
C GLU A 167 -7.92 -3.78 20.46
N SER A 168 -8.64 -3.39 21.51
CA SER A 168 -8.24 -2.28 22.37
C SER A 168 -7.02 -2.61 23.25
N GLY A 169 -6.11 -1.64 23.41
CA GLY A 169 -5.07 -1.67 24.44
C GLY A 169 -3.82 -2.48 24.10
N GLY A 170 -3.64 -2.89 22.84
CA GLY A 170 -2.44 -3.58 22.36
C GLY A 170 -1.91 -3.05 21.02
N ASP A 171 -0.87 -3.70 20.50
CA ASP A 171 -0.21 -3.37 19.22
C ASP A 171 -1.12 -3.53 17.99
N ARG A 172 -2.26 -4.22 18.15
CA ARG A 172 -3.27 -4.46 17.10
C ARG A 172 -4.44 -3.49 17.14
N SER A 173 -4.30 -2.36 17.82
CA SER A 173 -5.37 -1.36 17.97
C SER A 173 -5.57 -0.47 16.75
N ALA A 174 -4.53 -0.25 15.92
CA ALA A 174 -4.62 0.65 14.78
C ALA A 174 -5.58 0.14 13.69
N VAL A 175 -6.46 1.02 13.20
CA VAL A 175 -7.41 0.77 12.11
C VAL A 175 -7.33 1.85 11.05
N THR A 176 -7.60 1.47 9.80
CA THR A 176 -7.48 2.37 8.64
C THR A 176 -8.85 2.75 8.10
N GLY A 177 -9.06 4.04 7.82
CA GLY A 177 -10.31 4.52 7.23
C GLY A 177 -10.57 3.90 5.85
N GLY A 178 -11.82 3.55 5.58
CA GLY A 178 -12.26 2.90 4.34
C GLY A 178 -12.26 1.37 4.37
N THR A 179 -11.75 0.76 5.45
CA THR A 179 -11.84 -0.69 5.69
C THR A 179 -13.19 -1.06 6.33
N ARG A 180 -13.60 -2.34 6.27
CA ARG A 180 -14.94 -2.77 6.73
C ARG A 180 -14.85 -3.63 7.99
N VAL A 181 -15.70 -3.35 8.97
CA VAL A 181 -15.86 -4.20 10.15
C VAL A 181 -16.66 -5.45 9.78
N VAL A 182 -16.10 -6.63 10.06
CA VAL A 182 -16.68 -7.93 9.71
C VAL A 182 -17.45 -8.52 10.90
N SER A 183 -16.88 -8.50 12.10
CA SER A 183 -17.51 -9.05 13.31
C SER A 183 -17.58 -8.05 14.45
N ASP A 184 -18.50 -8.29 15.39
CA ASP A 184 -18.60 -7.59 16.67
C ASP A 184 -18.78 -6.07 16.55
N ARG A 185 -18.41 -5.34 17.62
CA ARG A 185 -18.46 -3.88 17.72
C ARG A 185 -17.18 -3.35 18.34
N ILE A 186 -16.71 -2.22 17.82
CA ILE A 186 -15.52 -1.52 18.30
C ILE A 186 -15.78 -0.02 18.43
N VAL A 187 -15.10 0.59 19.40
CA VAL A 187 -15.01 2.04 19.52
C VAL A 187 -13.64 2.47 19.04
N VAL A 188 -13.62 3.31 18.02
CA VAL A 188 -12.40 3.83 17.39
C VAL A 188 -12.21 5.28 17.80
N ARG A 189 -11.02 5.62 18.29
CA ARG A 189 -10.59 7.00 18.50
C ARG A 189 -9.86 7.48 17.25
N ILE A 190 -10.34 8.54 16.64
CA ILE A 190 -9.73 9.12 15.43
C ILE A 190 -8.34 9.67 15.75
N THR A 191 -7.34 9.29 14.96
CA THR A 191 -5.93 9.70 15.13
C THR A 191 -5.42 10.60 14.00
N ALA A 192 -6.17 10.73 12.90
CA ALA A 192 -5.82 11.60 11.79
C ALA A 192 -6.94 12.61 11.47
N ASP A 193 -6.56 13.88 11.31
CA ASP A 193 -7.48 14.90 10.80
C ASP A 193 -7.80 14.68 9.32
N PRO A 194 -8.91 15.24 8.81
CA PRO A 194 -9.22 15.21 7.38
C PRO A 194 -8.08 15.80 6.54
N GLY A 195 -7.65 15.09 5.50
CA GLY A 195 -6.49 15.47 4.69
C GLY A 195 -5.17 14.87 5.20
N GLN A 196 -5.18 14.18 6.34
CA GLN A 196 -4.00 13.49 6.90
C GLN A 196 -4.22 11.98 7.06
N SER A 197 -5.33 11.42 6.59
CA SER A 197 -5.57 9.97 6.61
C SER A 197 -4.55 9.20 5.79
N PHE A 198 -4.50 7.88 5.94
CA PHE A 198 -3.62 6.98 5.21
C PHE A 198 -3.85 7.11 3.69
N LEU A 199 -5.12 7.14 3.27
CA LEU A 199 -5.49 7.39 1.88
C LEU A 199 -5.08 8.79 1.43
N ASP A 200 -5.24 9.83 2.25
CA ASP A 200 -4.78 11.19 1.90
C ASP A 200 -3.25 11.24 1.75
N ARG A 201 -2.50 10.52 2.60
CA ARG A 201 -1.04 10.38 2.48
C ARG A 201 -0.65 9.61 1.21
N MET A 202 -1.38 8.56 0.85
CA MET A 202 -1.18 7.84 -0.42
C MET A 202 -1.44 8.78 -1.62
N ILE A 203 -2.55 9.52 -1.60
CA ILE A 203 -2.90 10.50 -2.63
C ILE A 203 -1.80 11.55 -2.76
N ALA A 204 -1.37 12.16 -1.65
CA ALA A 204 -0.33 13.19 -1.65
C ALA A 204 1.02 12.67 -2.18
N MET A 205 1.33 11.40 -1.90
CA MET A 205 2.53 10.73 -2.38
C MET A 205 2.48 10.48 -3.89
N VAL A 206 1.35 9.97 -4.39
CA VAL A 206 1.13 9.72 -5.82
C VAL A 206 1.07 11.04 -6.63
N GLU A 207 0.51 12.10 -6.05
CA GLU A 207 0.49 13.42 -6.70
C GLU A 207 1.84 14.14 -6.72
N GLY A 208 2.86 13.61 -6.04
CA GLY A 208 4.21 14.15 -6.07
C GLY A 208 4.34 15.56 -5.46
N ALA A 209 3.34 16.02 -4.70
CA ALA A 209 3.20 17.42 -4.26
C ALA A 209 4.36 17.95 -3.40
N LYS A 210 5.23 17.07 -2.88
CA LYS A 210 6.46 17.41 -2.17
C LYS A 210 7.62 16.46 -2.51
N ARG A 211 7.88 16.19 -3.81
CA ARG A 211 9.05 15.39 -4.18
C ARG A 211 10.34 16.16 -3.94
N GLN A 212 11.21 15.64 -3.08
CA GLN A 212 12.59 16.08 -2.99
C GLN A 212 13.43 15.38 -4.07
N LYS A 213 14.39 16.11 -4.66
CA LYS A 213 15.37 15.50 -5.57
C LYS A 213 16.15 14.42 -4.81
N THR A 214 16.41 13.31 -5.47
CA THR A 214 17.15 12.20 -4.87
C THR A 214 18.66 12.47 -4.85
N PRO A 215 19.44 11.76 -4.01
CA PRO A 215 20.89 11.95 -3.97
C PRO A 215 21.55 11.76 -5.34
N ASN A 216 21.17 10.73 -6.10
CA ASN A 216 21.73 10.49 -7.43
C ASN A 216 21.31 11.58 -8.43
N GLU A 217 20.06 12.04 -8.37
CA GLU A 217 19.61 13.17 -9.19
C GLU A 217 20.37 14.46 -8.91
N ILE A 218 20.66 14.74 -7.63
CA ILE A 218 21.47 15.90 -7.23
C ILE A 218 22.90 15.76 -7.75
N ALA A 219 23.53 14.60 -7.54
CA ALA A 219 24.89 14.33 -8.01
C ALA A 219 25.02 14.49 -9.52
N LEU A 220 24.07 13.91 -10.28
CA LEU A 220 24.04 14.05 -11.73
C LEU A 220 23.79 15.50 -12.14
N THR A 221 22.89 16.22 -11.47
CA THR A 221 22.66 17.65 -11.73
C THR A 221 23.94 18.47 -11.55
N ILE A 222 24.72 18.22 -10.49
CA ILE A 222 26.00 18.91 -10.26
C ILE A 222 26.98 18.65 -11.41
N LEU A 223 27.10 17.38 -11.83
CA LEU A 223 27.95 17.01 -12.97
C LEU A 223 27.52 17.69 -14.27
N LEU A 224 26.21 17.69 -14.57
CA LEU A 224 25.66 18.30 -15.78
C LEU A 224 25.84 19.82 -15.78
N VAL A 225 25.68 20.47 -14.63
CA VAL A 225 25.94 21.91 -14.46
C VAL A 225 27.43 22.20 -14.67
N GLY A 226 28.32 21.41 -14.04
CA GLY A 226 29.76 21.57 -14.20
C GLY A 226 30.20 21.43 -15.66
N MET A 227 29.71 20.41 -16.36
CA MET A 227 30.01 20.20 -17.78
C MET A 227 29.44 21.31 -18.67
N SER A 228 28.22 21.78 -18.39
CA SER A 228 27.61 22.91 -19.12
C SER A 228 28.43 24.20 -18.95
N LEU A 229 28.97 24.44 -17.75
CA LEU A 229 29.84 25.58 -17.49
C LEU A 229 31.17 25.46 -18.25
N ILE A 230 31.79 24.28 -18.27
CA ILE A 230 33.02 24.02 -19.05
C ILE A 230 32.76 24.31 -20.53
N PHE A 231 31.68 23.79 -21.10
CA PHE A 231 31.34 24.03 -22.51
C PHE A 231 30.99 25.49 -22.80
N LEU A 232 30.36 26.18 -21.85
CA LEU A 232 30.11 27.61 -21.98
C LEU A 232 31.44 28.38 -22.08
N ILE A 233 32.42 28.08 -21.23
CA ILE A 233 33.75 28.71 -21.26
C ILE A 233 34.47 28.39 -22.57
N VAL A 234 34.43 27.14 -23.04
CA VAL A 234 35.03 26.74 -24.32
C VAL A 234 34.41 27.55 -25.45
N VAL A 235 33.08 27.59 -25.56
CA VAL A 235 32.40 28.32 -26.64
C VAL A 235 32.63 29.84 -26.53
N ALA A 236 32.64 30.39 -25.33
CA ALA A 236 32.85 31.82 -25.10
C ALA A 236 34.29 32.28 -25.43
N THR A 237 35.28 31.38 -25.38
CA THR A 237 36.69 31.71 -25.69
C THR A 237 37.05 31.55 -27.17
N LEU A 238 36.30 30.74 -27.94
CA LEU A 238 36.52 30.56 -29.39
C LEU A 238 36.57 31.86 -30.21
N PRO A 239 35.72 32.89 -29.98
CA PRO A 239 35.80 34.16 -30.71
C PRO A 239 37.17 34.83 -30.58
N ALA A 240 37.82 34.74 -29.42
CA ALA A 240 39.14 35.34 -29.20
C ALA A 240 40.20 34.65 -30.07
N PHE A 241 40.23 33.31 -30.08
CA PHE A 241 41.15 32.54 -30.92
C PHE A 241 40.90 32.76 -32.42
N ALA A 242 39.63 32.79 -32.84
CA ALA A 242 39.26 33.06 -34.23
C ALA A 242 39.74 34.45 -34.66
N SER A 243 39.50 35.47 -33.83
CA SER A 243 39.93 36.83 -34.13
C SER A 243 41.45 36.93 -34.26
N TRP A 244 42.19 36.20 -33.42
CA TRP A 244 43.65 36.13 -33.47
C TRP A 244 44.15 35.46 -34.77
N SER A 245 43.45 34.44 -35.28
CA SER A 245 43.77 33.80 -36.56
C SER A 245 43.21 34.53 -37.79
N GLY A 246 42.66 35.73 -37.64
CA GLY A 246 42.08 36.52 -38.74
C GLY A 246 40.72 35.99 -39.26
N THR A 247 40.05 35.14 -38.49
CA THR A 247 38.74 34.55 -38.82
C THR A 247 37.64 35.11 -37.90
N THR A 248 36.39 35.11 -38.36
CA THR A 248 35.24 35.45 -37.51
C THR A 248 34.26 34.28 -37.48
N ILE A 249 33.74 33.96 -36.30
CA ILE A 249 32.74 32.90 -36.12
C ILE A 249 31.39 33.57 -35.87
N PRO A 250 30.41 33.42 -36.77
CA PRO A 250 29.06 33.91 -36.54
C PRO A 250 28.47 33.36 -35.23
N THR A 251 27.83 34.22 -34.44
CA THR A 251 27.26 33.86 -33.13
C THR A 251 26.26 32.71 -33.21
N VAL A 252 25.54 32.57 -34.32
CA VAL A 252 24.63 31.44 -34.56
C VAL A 252 25.34 30.07 -34.49
N PHE A 253 26.57 29.96 -35.01
CA PHE A 253 27.31 28.71 -34.98
C PHE A 253 27.87 28.42 -33.58
N LEU A 254 28.20 29.45 -32.81
CA LEU A 254 28.57 29.30 -31.39
C LEU A 254 27.36 28.82 -30.58
N ILE A 255 26.17 29.37 -30.84
CA ILE A 255 24.91 28.93 -30.21
C ILE A 255 24.64 27.46 -30.55
N ALA A 256 24.71 27.10 -31.84
CA ALA A 256 24.50 25.72 -32.28
C ALA A 256 25.51 24.78 -31.61
N LEU A 257 26.80 25.13 -31.63
CA LEU A 257 27.86 24.36 -30.99
C LEU A 257 27.60 24.16 -29.50
N PHE A 258 27.28 25.24 -28.77
CA PHE A 258 27.01 25.16 -27.34
C PHE A 258 25.87 24.19 -27.04
N VAL A 259 24.77 24.28 -27.76
CA VAL A 259 23.61 23.40 -27.53
C VAL A 259 23.93 21.95 -27.88
N THR A 260 24.71 21.71 -28.95
CA THR A 260 25.13 20.33 -29.27
C THR A 260 26.05 19.71 -28.22
N LEU A 261 26.74 20.53 -27.42
CA LEU A 261 27.63 20.07 -26.36
C LEU A 261 26.91 19.90 -25.01
N ILE A 262 25.96 20.77 -24.70
CA ILE A 262 25.20 20.69 -23.44
C ILE A 262 24.44 19.36 -23.38
N PRO A 263 24.47 18.63 -22.25
CA PRO A 263 23.83 17.33 -22.09
C PRO A 263 22.30 17.44 -21.91
N THR A 264 21.62 18.06 -22.87
CA THR A 264 20.19 18.37 -22.85
C THR A 264 19.32 17.12 -22.75
N THR A 265 19.70 16.02 -23.40
CA THR A 265 18.98 14.74 -23.35
C THR A 265 18.81 14.23 -21.93
N ILE A 266 19.90 14.16 -21.16
CA ILE A 266 19.86 13.65 -19.78
C ILE A 266 19.25 14.71 -18.87
N GLY A 267 19.65 15.99 -19.03
CA GLY A 267 19.15 17.09 -18.21
C GLY A 267 17.63 17.27 -18.29
N GLY A 268 17.02 17.10 -19.46
CA GLY A 268 15.59 17.22 -19.67
C GLY A 268 14.77 16.00 -19.22
N LEU A 269 15.36 14.79 -19.21
CA LEU A 269 14.63 13.56 -18.92
C LEU A 269 14.80 13.05 -17.48
N LEU A 270 15.79 13.54 -16.74
CA LEU A 270 16.13 13.06 -15.40
C LEU A 270 14.93 13.05 -14.43
N SER A 271 14.17 14.15 -14.38
CA SER A 271 13.01 14.25 -13.49
C SER A 271 11.84 13.35 -13.95
N ALA A 272 11.64 13.22 -15.27
CA ALA A 272 10.62 12.33 -15.83
C ALA A 272 10.89 10.85 -15.50
N ILE A 273 12.16 10.43 -15.54
CA ILE A 273 12.59 9.07 -15.17
C ILE A 273 12.24 8.78 -13.70
N GLY A 274 12.56 9.70 -12.79
CA GLY A 274 12.26 9.54 -11.37
C GLY A 274 10.76 9.43 -11.08
N ILE A 275 9.94 10.25 -11.74
CA ILE A 275 8.48 10.22 -11.58
C ILE A 275 7.90 8.92 -12.13
N ALA A 276 8.31 8.51 -13.33
CA ALA A 276 7.86 7.26 -13.94
C ALA A 276 8.29 6.02 -13.12
N GLY A 277 9.47 6.05 -12.49
CA GLY A 277 9.93 4.97 -11.61
C GLY A 277 9.05 4.78 -10.37
N MET A 278 8.63 5.88 -9.74
CA MET A 278 7.71 5.82 -8.59
C MET A 278 6.31 5.33 -9.01
N ASP A 279 5.79 5.83 -10.13
CA ASP A 279 4.49 5.42 -10.69
C ASP A 279 4.46 3.90 -10.95
N ARG A 280 5.57 3.35 -11.47
CA ARG A 280 5.72 1.92 -11.70
C ARG A 280 5.62 1.09 -10.42
N LEU A 281 6.15 1.54 -9.28
CA LEU A 281 6.05 0.79 -8.02
C LEU A 281 4.61 0.62 -7.55
N VAL A 282 3.76 1.62 -7.78
CA VAL A 282 2.34 1.55 -7.43
C VAL A 282 1.65 0.43 -8.23
N THR A 283 2.06 0.17 -9.47
CA THR A 283 1.54 -0.97 -10.26
C THR A 283 1.91 -2.34 -9.68
N PHE A 284 2.93 -2.39 -8.83
CA PHE A 284 3.32 -3.58 -8.05
C PHE A 284 2.78 -3.55 -6.62
N ASN A 285 1.80 -2.67 -6.32
CA ASN A 285 1.25 -2.45 -4.99
C ASN A 285 2.30 -2.05 -3.95
N VAL A 286 3.40 -1.41 -4.38
CA VAL A 286 4.45 -0.89 -3.49
C VAL A 286 4.29 0.63 -3.36
N ILE A 287 4.13 1.10 -2.13
CA ILE A 287 3.96 2.52 -1.81
C ILE A 287 5.29 3.07 -1.29
N ALA A 288 5.99 3.83 -2.11
CA ALA A 288 7.27 4.43 -1.75
C ALA A 288 7.11 5.85 -1.21
N LYS A 289 7.40 6.07 0.08
CA LYS A 289 7.28 7.39 0.76
C LYS A 289 8.04 8.53 0.06
N SER A 290 9.11 8.20 -0.65
CA SER A 290 9.91 9.16 -1.41
C SER A 290 10.66 8.46 -2.54
N GLY A 291 11.04 9.21 -3.58
CA GLY A 291 11.96 8.71 -4.61
C GLY A 291 13.31 8.28 -4.06
N ARG A 292 13.77 8.90 -2.95
CA ARG A 292 15.01 8.51 -2.27
C ARG A 292 14.93 7.08 -1.73
N SER A 293 13.78 6.66 -1.20
CA SER A 293 13.57 5.30 -0.73
C SER A 293 13.67 4.27 -1.86
N VAL A 294 13.22 4.65 -3.06
CA VAL A 294 13.30 3.79 -4.26
C VAL A 294 14.74 3.62 -4.72
N GLU A 295 15.50 4.72 -4.79
CA GLU A 295 16.92 4.64 -5.16
C GLU A 295 17.73 3.85 -4.14
N ALA A 296 17.52 4.10 -2.84
CA ALA A 296 18.20 3.36 -1.78
C ALA A 296 17.88 1.86 -1.84
N ALA A 297 16.66 1.48 -2.25
CA ALA A 297 16.30 0.08 -2.42
C ALA A 297 17.10 -0.63 -3.53
N GLY A 298 17.59 0.11 -4.52
CA GLY A 298 18.48 -0.41 -5.56
C GLY A 298 19.92 -0.66 -5.09
N ASP A 299 20.28 -0.15 -3.92
CA ASP A 299 21.61 -0.24 -3.30
C ASP A 299 21.60 -1.10 -2.03
N ILE A 300 20.61 -1.99 -1.88
CA ILE A 300 20.50 -2.90 -0.74
C ILE A 300 21.33 -4.16 -1.00
N ASP A 301 22.32 -4.41 -0.13
CA ASP A 301 23.11 -5.64 -0.14
C ASP A 301 22.44 -6.80 0.63
N VAL A 302 21.72 -6.49 1.70
CA VAL A 302 21.12 -7.46 2.61
C VAL A 302 19.66 -7.13 2.86
N LEU A 303 18.78 -8.05 2.44
CA LEU A 303 17.35 -7.99 2.75
C LEU A 303 17.05 -8.78 4.02
N LEU A 304 16.65 -8.07 5.08
CA LEU A 304 16.13 -8.68 6.29
C LEU A 304 14.61 -8.71 6.20
N LEU A 305 14.02 -9.90 6.30
CA LEU A 305 12.58 -10.08 6.33
C LEU A 305 12.16 -10.39 7.76
N ASP A 306 11.17 -9.66 8.26
CA ASP A 306 10.47 -10.10 9.45
C ASP A 306 9.69 -11.39 9.13
N LYS A 307 9.57 -12.31 10.09
CA LYS A 307 8.88 -13.59 9.86
C LYS A 307 7.37 -13.43 10.03
N THR A 308 6.96 -12.84 11.14
CA THR A 308 5.56 -12.83 11.59
C THR A 308 4.80 -11.77 10.81
N GLY A 309 3.76 -12.17 10.07
CA GLY A 309 2.96 -11.23 9.28
C GLY A 309 3.65 -10.66 8.04
N THR A 310 4.83 -11.17 7.65
CA THR A 310 5.47 -10.87 6.36
C THR A 310 5.75 -12.14 5.57
N ILE A 311 6.56 -13.07 6.09
CA ILE A 311 6.77 -14.38 5.43
C ILE A 311 5.58 -15.32 5.67
N THR A 312 4.96 -15.20 6.84
CA THR A 312 3.80 -16.00 7.24
C THR A 312 2.52 -15.20 7.08
N LEU A 313 1.40 -15.88 6.82
CA LEU A 313 0.07 -15.28 6.61
C LEU A 313 -0.52 -14.52 7.82
N GLY A 314 0.25 -14.35 8.91
CA GLY A 314 -0.17 -13.64 10.13
C GLY A 314 -1.18 -14.38 10.99
N ALA A 315 -2.14 -15.09 10.37
CA ALA A 315 -3.08 -16.00 11.00
C ALA A 315 -2.59 -17.46 10.89
N ARG A 316 -2.65 -18.20 12.01
CA ARG A 316 -2.27 -19.61 12.06
C ARG A 316 -3.40 -20.44 11.43
N GLN A 317 -3.09 -21.27 10.44
CA GLN A 317 -4.08 -22.02 9.68
C GLN A 317 -4.06 -23.49 10.09
N ALA A 318 -5.23 -24.09 10.22
CA ALA A 318 -5.34 -25.51 10.49
C ALA A 318 -4.59 -26.33 9.42
N ALA A 319 -3.58 -27.06 9.88
CA ALA A 319 -2.73 -27.91 9.07
C ALA A 319 -3.08 -29.41 9.24
N GLU A 320 -3.38 -29.83 10.47
CA GLU A 320 -3.51 -31.26 10.79
C GLU A 320 -4.51 -31.50 11.94
N PHE A 321 -5.23 -32.63 11.86
CA PHE A 321 -6.03 -33.17 12.95
C PHE A 321 -5.27 -34.32 13.62
N LEU A 322 -5.00 -34.20 14.92
CA LEU A 322 -4.25 -35.17 15.72
C LEU A 322 -5.21 -35.83 16.72
N PRO A 323 -5.86 -36.96 16.36
CA PRO A 323 -6.80 -37.63 17.25
C PRO A 323 -6.08 -38.30 18.43
N LEU A 324 -6.79 -38.43 19.57
CA LEU A 324 -6.33 -39.28 20.66
C LEU A 324 -6.38 -40.75 20.26
N SER A 325 -5.67 -41.60 21.00
CA SER A 325 -5.46 -43.01 20.68
C SER A 325 -6.77 -43.82 20.54
N THR A 326 -7.87 -43.33 21.12
CA THR A 326 -9.19 -43.99 21.15
C THR A 326 -10.21 -43.35 20.20
N VAL A 327 -9.77 -42.41 19.35
CA VAL A 327 -10.64 -41.56 18.53
C VAL A 327 -10.23 -41.69 17.07
N ASN A 328 -11.21 -41.81 16.18
CA ASN A 328 -10.94 -41.79 14.74
C ASN A 328 -10.65 -40.36 14.29
N GLU A 329 -9.71 -40.18 13.36
CA GLU A 329 -9.37 -38.87 12.80
C GLU A 329 -10.60 -38.16 12.20
N ARG A 330 -11.49 -38.93 11.55
CA ARG A 330 -12.75 -38.40 11.01
C ARG A 330 -13.68 -37.87 12.10
N ASP A 331 -13.79 -38.56 13.24
CA ASP A 331 -14.66 -38.13 14.34
C ASP A 331 -14.17 -36.82 14.97
N LEU A 332 -12.83 -36.65 15.06
CA LEU A 332 -12.21 -35.40 15.47
C LEU A 332 -12.49 -34.29 14.45
N ALA A 333 -12.30 -34.56 13.16
CA ALA A 333 -12.53 -33.58 12.10
C ALA A 333 -13.99 -33.13 12.04
N GLU A 334 -14.96 -34.05 12.21
CA GLU A 334 -16.39 -33.73 12.25
C GLU A 334 -16.74 -32.87 13.47
N ALA A 335 -16.23 -33.22 14.65
CA ALA A 335 -16.44 -32.39 15.85
C ALA A 335 -15.78 -31.01 15.73
N ALA A 336 -14.56 -30.95 15.18
CA ALA A 336 -13.84 -29.70 14.92
C ALA A 336 -14.57 -28.82 13.91
N PHE A 337 -15.10 -29.41 12.83
CA PHE A 337 -15.89 -28.73 11.81
C PHE A 337 -17.14 -28.09 12.44
N LEU A 338 -17.95 -28.89 13.14
CA LEU A 338 -19.19 -28.45 13.78
C LEU A 338 -18.96 -27.33 14.80
N ALA A 339 -17.92 -27.46 15.63
CA ALA A 339 -17.54 -26.45 16.61
C ALA A 339 -16.95 -25.17 15.98
N SER A 340 -16.56 -25.21 14.70
CA SER A 340 -15.98 -24.07 13.97
C SER A 340 -16.97 -23.34 13.07
N LEU A 341 -18.18 -23.86 12.84
CA LEU A 341 -19.16 -23.26 11.93
C LEU A 341 -19.60 -21.85 12.35
N ALA A 342 -19.59 -21.56 13.66
CA ALA A 342 -19.90 -20.23 14.20
C ALA A 342 -18.66 -19.46 14.66
N ASP A 343 -17.47 -19.93 14.28
CA ASP A 343 -16.20 -19.31 14.61
C ASP A 343 -15.70 -18.50 13.40
N GLU A 344 -16.02 -17.22 13.39
CA GLU A 344 -15.71 -16.30 12.29
C GLU A 344 -14.22 -15.90 12.22
N THR A 345 -13.39 -16.35 13.18
CA THR A 345 -11.95 -16.08 13.19
C THR A 345 -11.24 -16.77 12.00
N PRO A 346 -10.08 -16.25 11.56
CA PRO A 346 -9.26 -16.91 10.55
C PRO A 346 -8.93 -18.38 10.91
N GLU A 347 -8.67 -18.65 12.19
CA GLU A 347 -8.43 -19.97 12.75
C GLU A 347 -9.67 -20.87 12.57
N GLY A 348 -10.85 -20.38 12.94
CA GLY A 348 -12.13 -21.08 12.75
C GLY A 348 -12.41 -21.44 11.30
N LYS A 349 -12.30 -20.45 10.40
CA LYS A 349 -12.49 -20.64 8.96
C LYS A 349 -11.48 -21.62 8.36
N SER A 350 -10.23 -21.58 8.83
CA SER A 350 -9.20 -22.52 8.36
C SER A 350 -9.50 -23.96 8.76
N ILE A 351 -10.09 -24.20 9.93
CA ILE A 351 -10.52 -25.53 10.39
C ILE A 351 -11.67 -26.04 9.54
N VAL A 352 -12.67 -25.20 9.26
CA VAL A 352 -13.79 -25.53 8.36
C VAL A 352 -13.27 -25.91 6.98
N ALA A 353 -12.38 -25.09 6.41
CA ALA A 353 -11.79 -25.35 5.09
C ALA A 353 -10.95 -26.64 5.06
N LEU A 354 -10.14 -26.91 6.08
CA LEU A 354 -9.36 -28.14 6.19
C LEU A 354 -10.27 -29.37 6.28
N ALA A 355 -11.33 -29.30 7.08
CA ALA A 355 -12.28 -30.39 7.26
C ALA A 355 -13.07 -30.69 5.98
N GLN A 356 -13.55 -29.66 5.27
CA GLN A 356 -14.24 -29.80 3.98
C GLN A 356 -13.32 -30.38 2.90
N SER A 357 -12.10 -29.87 2.78
CA SER A 357 -11.15 -30.30 1.75
C SER A 357 -10.64 -31.73 1.96
N ARG A 358 -10.37 -32.12 3.21
CA ARG A 358 -9.76 -33.43 3.52
C ARG A 358 -10.77 -34.55 3.72
N PHE A 359 -11.96 -34.26 4.25
CA PHE A 359 -12.96 -35.27 4.61
C PHE A 359 -14.29 -35.13 3.86
N ALA A 360 -14.40 -34.17 2.93
CA ALA A 360 -15.61 -33.91 2.15
C ALA A 360 -16.86 -33.71 3.03
N LEU A 361 -16.69 -33.09 4.20
CA LEU A 361 -17.79 -32.78 5.10
C LEU A 361 -18.66 -31.68 4.49
N LEU A 362 -19.97 -31.86 4.55
CA LEU A 362 -20.96 -30.89 4.10
C LEU A 362 -21.58 -30.21 5.32
N GLU A 363 -21.99 -28.96 5.14
CA GLU A 363 -22.74 -28.25 6.18
C GLU A 363 -24.04 -29.00 6.49
N PRO A 364 -24.26 -29.43 7.73
CA PRO A 364 -25.48 -30.10 8.12
C PRO A 364 -26.65 -29.11 8.14
N PRO A 365 -27.90 -29.60 8.01
CA PRO A 365 -29.07 -28.75 8.23
C PRO A 365 -29.02 -28.16 9.65
N MET A 366 -29.05 -26.83 9.76
CA MET A 366 -28.89 -26.11 11.05
C MET A 366 -30.05 -26.31 12.05
N ALA A 367 -31.09 -27.03 11.66
CA ALA A 367 -32.22 -27.31 12.53
C ALA A 367 -31.76 -28.13 13.75
N LYS A 368 -32.02 -27.63 14.97
CA LYS A 368 -31.64 -28.19 16.28
C LYS A 368 -30.18 -27.99 16.72
N MET A 369 -29.46 -27.06 16.11
CA MET A 369 -28.12 -26.66 16.55
C MET A 369 -28.16 -25.31 17.24
N SER A 370 -27.62 -25.22 18.46
CA SER A 370 -27.37 -23.95 19.14
C SER A 370 -25.88 -23.66 19.10
N PHE A 371 -25.49 -22.66 18.30
CA PHE A 371 -24.09 -22.31 18.11
C PHE A 371 -23.59 -21.38 19.21
N ILE A 372 -22.34 -21.60 19.64
CA ILE A 372 -21.63 -20.73 20.57
C ILE A 372 -20.49 -20.07 19.78
N PRO A 373 -20.62 -18.78 19.46
CA PRO A 373 -19.59 -18.06 18.73
C PRO A 373 -18.30 -18.02 19.54
N PHE A 374 -17.18 -17.86 18.85
CA PHE A 374 -15.90 -17.68 19.52
C PHE A 374 -15.92 -16.43 20.40
N SER A 375 -15.41 -16.55 21.63
CA SER A 375 -15.18 -15.41 22.50
C SER A 375 -13.73 -15.39 22.96
N ALA A 376 -13.07 -14.25 22.82
CA ALA A 376 -11.70 -14.05 23.31
C ALA A 376 -11.60 -14.21 24.84
N HIS A 377 -12.71 -13.98 25.57
CA HIS A 377 -12.75 -14.17 27.02
C HIS A 377 -12.74 -15.65 27.41
N THR A 378 -13.51 -16.49 26.70
CA THR A 378 -13.58 -17.94 26.97
C THR A 378 -12.51 -18.73 26.21
N ARG A 379 -11.89 -18.13 25.19
CA ARG A 379 -10.92 -18.73 24.25
C ARG A 379 -11.41 -20.05 23.64
N MET A 380 -12.73 -20.15 23.43
CA MET A 380 -13.38 -21.32 22.86
C MET A 380 -14.61 -20.94 22.04
N SER A 381 -14.98 -21.83 21.12
CA SER A 381 -16.22 -21.82 20.32
C SER A 381 -16.82 -23.22 20.32
N GLY A 382 -18.07 -23.35 19.86
CA GLY A 382 -18.71 -24.65 19.87
C GLY A 382 -20.13 -24.68 19.33
N VAL A 383 -20.76 -25.83 19.51
CA VAL A 383 -22.15 -26.07 19.14
C VAL A 383 -22.78 -27.08 20.08
N ASP A 384 -24.06 -26.89 20.37
CA ASP A 384 -24.90 -27.83 21.11
C ASP A 384 -25.91 -28.47 20.15
N ILE A 385 -25.89 -29.80 20.06
CA ILE A 385 -26.70 -30.58 19.12
C ILE A 385 -27.35 -31.74 19.90
N ASP A 386 -28.69 -31.77 19.97
CA ASP A 386 -29.46 -32.84 20.62
C ASP A 386 -28.96 -33.21 22.04
N GLY A 387 -28.54 -32.21 22.84
CA GLY A 387 -28.01 -32.38 24.19
C GLY A 387 -26.53 -32.78 24.26
N ILE A 388 -25.85 -32.91 23.13
CA ILE A 388 -24.41 -33.12 23.02
C ILE A 388 -23.72 -31.77 22.81
N GLU A 389 -22.87 -31.39 23.77
CA GLU A 389 -22.07 -30.17 23.67
C GLU A 389 -20.73 -30.48 23.00
N ILE A 390 -20.39 -29.76 21.93
CA ILE A 390 -19.09 -29.86 21.27
C ILE A 390 -18.37 -28.52 21.44
N ARG A 391 -17.13 -28.55 21.93
CA ARG A 391 -16.30 -27.36 22.16
C ARG A 391 -14.94 -27.54 21.52
N LYS A 392 -14.40 -26.45 20.99
CA LYS A 392 -12.99 -26.35 20.61
C LYS A 392 -12.40 -25.07 21.17
N GLY A 393 -11.11 -25.07 21.49
CA GLY A 393 -10.47 -23.88 22.04
C GLY A 393 -9.05 -24.12 22.54
N ALA A 394 -8.54 -23.16 23.30
CA ALA A 394 -7.23 -23.27 23.92
C ALA A 394 -7.18 -24.47 24.90
N THR A 395 -5.99 -25.09 25.02
CA THR A 395 -5.78 -26.30 25.81
C THR A 395 -6.24 -26.16 27.27
N ASP A 396 -5.94 -25.02 27.90
CA ASP A 396 -6.33 -24.70 29.28
C ASP A 396 -7.85 -24.58 29.44
N SER A 397 -8.49 -23.90 28.48
CA SER A 397 -9.91 -23.57 28.49
C SER A 397 -10.77 -24.82 28.28
N ILE A 398 -10.37 -25.70 27.35
CA ILE A 398 -11.06 -26.97 27.11
C ILE A 398 -10.80 -27.98 28.24
N ALA A 399 -9.59 -28.01 28.82
CA ALA A 399 -9.31 -28.84 29.98
C ALA A 399 -10.19 -28.45 31.19
N ALA A 400 -10.34 -27.14 31.45
CA ALA A 400 -11.22 -26.63 32.50
C ALA A 400 -12.69 -26.97 32.24
N TYR A 401 -13.16 -26.79 31.01
CA TYR A 401 -14.54 -27.13 30.61
C TYR A 401 -14.85 -28.62 30.81
N VAL A 402 -13.95 -29.51 30.38
CA VAL A 402 -14.13 -30.96 30.54
C VAL A 402 -14.11 -31.37 32.02
N ALA A 403 -13.24 -30.76 32.84
CA ALA A 403 -13.16 -31.04 34.27
C ALA A 403 -14.45 -30.64 35.01
N ASP A 404 -15.00 -29.47 34.67
CA ASP A 404 -16.29 -28.98 35.20
C ASP A 404 -17.44 -29.94 34.86
N LYS A 405 -17.53 -30.36 33.59
CA LYS A 405 -18.56 -31.31 33.13
C LYS A 405 -18.42 -32.71 33.73
N ALA A 406 -17.20 -33.19 33.94
CA ALA A 406 -16.95 -34.51 34.53
C ALA A 406 -17.18 -34.55 36.05
N GLY A 407 -17.43 -33.41 36.72
CA GLY A 407 -17.58 -33.33 38.17
C GLY A 407 -16.32 -33.77 38.94
N ARG A 408 -15.15 -33.69 38.31
CA ARG A 408 -13.86 -34.11 38.87
C ARG A 408 -12.91 -32.93 38.97
N VAL A 409 -12.15 -32.86 40.06
CA VAL A 409 -10.93 -32.02 40.13
C VAL A 409 -10.04 -32.41 38.94
N PRO A 410 -9.37 -31.48 38.23
CA PRO A 410 -8.62 -31.78 37.00
C PRO A 410 -7.60 -32.91 37.22
N GLY A 411 -8.01 -34.15 36.93
CA GLY A 411 -7.26 -35.36 37.21
C GLY A 411 -6.21 -35.62 36.15
N GLY A 412 -5.36 -34.63 35.87
CA GLY A 412 -4.36 -34.67 34.81
C GLY A 412 -4.96 -34.75 33.40
N LEU A 413 -4.28 -34.17 32.42
CA LEU A 413 -4.60 -34.40 31.02
C LEU A 413 -4.15 -35.81 30.61
N PRO A 414 -4.88 -36.51 29.71
CA PRO A 414 -4.41 -37.76 29.12
C PRO A 414 -3.00 -37.62 28.55
N ARG A 415 -2.14 -38.62 28.76
CA ARG A 415 -0.73 -38.55 28.33
C ARG A 415 -0.58 -38.35 26.82
N ASP A 416 -1.45 -38.95 26.03
CA ASP A 416 -1.49 -38.82 24.57
C ASP A 416 -1.91 -37.41 24.12
N LEU A 417 -2.81 -36.75 24.87
CA LEU A 417 -3.13 -35.34 24.63
C LEU A 417 -1.92 -34.45 24.92
N VAL A 418 -1.26 -34.62 26.06
CA VAL A 418 -0.08 -33.83 26.43
C VAL A 418 1.04 -33.98 25.39
N GLN A 419 1.31 -35.21 24.94
CA GLN A 419 2.28 -35.47 23.87
C GLN A 419 1.92 -34.77 22.56
N SER A 420 0.64 -34.78 22.17
CA SER A 420 0.17 -34.12 20.95
C SER A 420 0.28 -32.60 21.04
N VAL A 421 -0.09 -32.01 22.18
CA VAL A 421 0.06 -30.58 22.48
C VAL A 421 1.53 -30.17 22.44
N GLU A 422 2.42 -30.93 23.09
CA GLU A 422 3.86 -30.67 23.07
C GLU A 422 4.47 -30.80 21.67
N LYS A 423 4.03 -31.80 20.88
CA LYS A 423 4.50 -32.00 19.51
C LYS A 423 4.19 -30.77 18.65
N VAL A 424 2.96 -30.26 18.73
CA VAL A 424 2.53 -29.04 18.01
C VAL A 424 3.30 -27.82 18.50
N ALA A 425 3.44 -27.65 19.81
CA ALA A 425 4.18 -26.52 20.38
C ALA A 425 5.67 -26.51 19.98
N LYS A 426 6.33 -27.68 19.96
CA LYS A 426 7.73 -27.83 19.51
C LYS A 426 7.92 -27.53 18.02
N ALA A 427 6.89 -27.76 17.20
CA ALA A 427 6.89 -27.39 15.79
C ALA A 427 6.63 -25.88 15.57
N GLY A 428 6.34 -25.12 16.63
CA GLY A 428 6.00 -23.70 16.55
C GLY A 428 4.54 -23.42 16.17
N GLY A 429 3.69 -24.46 16.14
CA GLY A 429 2.26 -24.36 15.89
C GLY A 429 1.46 -24.08 17.16
N THR A 430 0.16 -23.81 17.00
CA THR A 430 -0.77 -23.64 18.14
C THR A 430 -1.72 -24.82 18.26
N PRO A 431 -1.70 -25.53 19.39
CA PRO A 431 -2.62 -26.62 19.63
C PRO A 431 -3.99 -26.06 20.05
N LEU A 432 -5.04 -26.37 19.29
CA LEU A 432 -6.42 -26.23 19.77
C LEU A 432 -6.96 -27.61 20.12
N VAL A 433 -7.62 -27.73 21.27
CA VAL A 433 -8.19 -29.00 21.74
C VAL A 433 -9.67 -29.04 21.40
N VAL A 434 -10.16 -30.22 21.03
CA VAL A 434 -11.59 -30.47 20.76
C VAL A 434 -12.14 -31.46 21.78
N ALA A 435 -13.31 -31.15 22.32
CA ALA A 435 -14.04 -32.00 23.26
C ALA A 435 -15.51 -32.16 22.83
N ARG A 436 -16.08 -33.32 23.18
CA ARG A 436 -17.51 -33.64 23.04
C ARG A 436 -18.02 -34.09 24.42
N GLY A 437 -18.79 -33.23 25.08
CA GLY A 437 -19.20 -33.40 26.47
C GLY A 437 -17.99 -33.43 27.40
N ASP A 438 -17.87 -34.50 28.17
CA ASP A 438 -16.76 -34.79 29.08
C ASP A 438 -15.59 -35.56 28.42
N ARG A 439 -15.67 -35.81 27.11
CA ARG A 439 -14.68 -36.59 26.37
C ARG A 439 -13.81 -35.70 25.48
N LEU A 440 -12.49 -35.76 25.69
CA LEU A 440 -11.49 -35.17 24.81
C LEU A 440 -11.35 -36.00 23.52
N LEU A 441 -11.29 -35.33 22.37
CA LEU A 441 -11.20 -35.97 21.06
C LEU A 441 -9.80 -35.92 20.45
N GLY A 442 -9.09 -34.79 20.62
CA GLY A 442 -7.76 -34.61 20.08
C GLY A 442 -7.35 -33.15 19.95
N VAL A 443 -6.28 -32.92 19.18
CA VAL A 443 -5.64 -31.62 18.97
C VAL A 443 -5.71 -31.24 17.49
N ILE A 444 -5.95 -29.97 17.20
CA ILE A 444 -5.80 -29.37 15.88
C ILE A 444 -4.48 -28.61 15.88
N HIS A 445 -3.64 -28.88 14.90
CA HIS A 445 -2.40 -28.14 14.66
C HIS A 445 -2.72 -26.91 13.80
N LEU A 446 -2.56 -25.71 14.37
CA LEU A 446 -2.59 -24.44 13.65
C LEU A 446 -1.19 -23.90 13.34
#